data_AF-A0A286D6W1-F1
#
_entry.id   AF-A0A286D6W1-F1
#
_cell.length_a   1.000
_cell.length_b   1.000
_cell.length_c   1.000
_cell.angle_alpha   90.00
_cell.angle_beta   90.00
_cell.angle_gamma   90.00
#
_symmetry.space_group_name_H-M   'P 1'
#
loop_
_entity.id
_entity.type
_entity.pdbx_description
1 polymer ?
#
loop_
_entity_poly.entity_id
_entity_poly.type
_entity_poly.pdbx_seq_one_letter_code
_entity_poly.pdbx_strand_id
1 'polypeptide(L)'
;MSASLSPKSAAPPAFGASATPAGGADERCQLLRSLLADAQWNCEPPVRERLHALMGHLSVAASSTETGPCESDWALLAHELERYLDFRRLRHLEARLRGCGDTDFRFTRADWHASRVAEAALEAHHRRVRDGSYVPEAVPMFRIH
;
A
#
# COMPACT_ATOMS: atom_id res chain seq x y z
N MET A 1 -21.42 -57.56 -44.15
CA MET A 1 -20.41 -58.05 -43.20
C MET A 1 -19.85 -56.85 -42.46
N SER A 2 -19.84 -56.97 -41.15
CA SER A 2 -19.64 -55.94 -40.13
C SER A 2 -18.29 -55.21 -40.20
N ALA A 3 -18.29 -53.93 -39.83
CA ALA A 3 -17.20 -53.32 -39.07
C ALA A 3 -17.75 -52.15 -38.25
N SER A 4 -18.09 -52.49 -37.01
CA SER A 4 -18.32 -51.57 -35.89
C SER A 4 -16.95 -51.14 -35.37
N LEU A 5 -16.68 -49.84 -35.23
CA LEU A 5 -15.61 -49.34 -34.36
C LEU A 5 -16.00 -47.98 -33.78
N SER A 6 -16.11 -47.98 -32.46
CA SER A 6 -16.53 -46.94 -31.54
C SER A 6 -15.75 -45.62 -31.64
N PRO A 7 -16.37 -44.46 -31.36
CA PRO A 7 -15.61 -43.26 -31.04
C PRO A 7 -14.99 -43.39 -29.64
N LYS A 8 -13.65 -43.37 -29.63
CA LYS A 8 -12.78 -43.29 -28.46
C LYS A 8 -13.11 -42.03 -27.64
N SER A 9 -13.72 -42.23 -26.48
CA SER A 9 -13.88 -41.19 -25.45
C SER A 9 -12.50 -40.78 -24.95
N ALA A 10 -12.05 -39.59 -25.36
CA ALA A 10 -10.86 -38.95 -24.82
C ALA A 10 -11.29 -38.05 -23.66
N ALA A 11 -10.87 -38.42 -22.46
CA ALA A 11 -11.09 -37.69 -21.23
C ALA A 11 -10.60 -36.24 -21.35
N PRO A 12 -11.27 -35.26 -20.70
CA PRO A 12 -10.72 -33.91 -20.60
C PRO A 12 -9.38 -33.94 -19.86
N PRO A 13 -8.43 -33.06 -20.21
CA PRO A 13 -7.23 -32.91 -19.40
C PRO A 13 -7.67 -32.55 -17.98
N ALA A 14 -7.26 -33.36 -17.01
CA ALA A 14 -7.26 -32.98 -15.63
C ALA A 14 -6.63 -31.58 -15.56
N PHE A 15 -7.41 -30.60 -15.08
CA PHE A 15 -6.90 -29.33 -14.60
C PHE A 15 -5.94 -29.67 -13.45
N GLY A 16 -4.71 -30.00 -13.85
CA GLY A 16 -3.63 -30.35 -12.97
C GLY A 16 -3.28 -29.11 -12.19
N ALA A 17 -3.44 -29.23 -10.87
CA ALA A 17 -2.79 -28.44 -9.85
C ALA A 17 -2.72 -26.94 -10.16
N SER A 18 -3.76 -26.23 -9.72
CA SER A 18 -3.62 -24.84 -9.30
C SER A 18 -2.40 -24.75 -8.39
N ALA A 19 -1.27 -24.31 -8.93
CA ALA A 19 -0.07 -24.04 -8.17
C ALA A 19 -0.45 -23.01 -7.09
N THR A 20 -0.41 -23.46 -5.84
CA THR A 20 -0.61 -22.64 -4.65
C THR A 20 0.33 -21.41 -4.73
N PRO A 21 -0.14 -20.20 -4.39
CA PRO A 21 0.58 -18.95 -4.67
C PRO A 21 1.78 -18.76 -3.72
N ALA A 22 2.87 -19.49 -3.97
CA ALA A 22 4.15 -19.25 -3.30
C ALA A 22 4.70 -17.84 -3.59
N GLY A 23 4.25 -17.19 -4.67
CA GLY A 23 4.67 -15.84 -5.05
C GLY A 23 4.26 -14.75 -4.05
N GLY A 24 3.11 -14.87 -3.39
CA GLY A 24 2.62 -13.80 -2.50
C GLY A 24 3.44 -13.61 -1.23
N ALA A 25 4.04 -14.68 -0.70
CA ALA A 25 4.92 -14.58 0.47
C ALA A 25 6.28 -13.97 0.10
N ASP A 26 6.80 -14.28 -1.08
CA ASP A 26 8.07 -13.75 -1.58
C ASP A 26 7.94 -12.26 -1.95
N GLU A 27 6.83 -11.87 -2.59
CA GLU A 27 6.49 -10.47 -2.87
C GLU A 27 6.40 -9.63 -1.59
N ARG A 28 5.75 -10.14 -0.53
CA ARG A 28 5.67 -9.45 0.76
C ARG A 28 7.03 -9.32 1.42
N CYS A 29 7.86 -10.38 1.37
CA CYS A 29 9.24 -10.32 1.87
C CYS A 29 10.07 -9.29 1.09
N GLN A 30 9.93 -9.25 -0.23
CA GLN A 30 10.63 -8.29 -1.08
C GLN A 30 10.19 -6.85 -0.78
N LEU A 31 8.89 -6.61 -0.65
CA LEU A 31 8.34 -5.29 -0.31
C LEU A 31 8.83 -4.83 1.07
N LEU A 32 8.84 -5.72 2.07
CA LEU A 32 9.34 -5.43 3.41
C LEU A 32 10.85 -5.12 3.38
N ARG A 33 11.65 -5.85 2.59
CA ARG A 33 13.07 -5.52 2.37
C ARG A 33 13.22 -4.14 1.74
N SER A 34 12.41 -3.81 0.73
CA SER A 34 12.44 -2.47 0.12
C SER A 34 12.11 -1.37 1.14
N LEU A 35 11.08 -1.57 1.96
CA LEU A 35 10.70 -0.65 3.03
C LEU A 35 11.85 -0.42 4.02
N LEU A 36 12.50 -1.51 4.47
CA LEU A 36 13.60 -1.43 5.43
C LEU A 36 14.90 -0.86 4.83
N ALA A 37 15.11 -1.02 3.53
CA ALA A 37 16.27 -0.48 2.81
C ALA A 37 16.12 1.01 2.45
N ASP A 38 14.89 1.54 2.40
CA ASP A 38 14.64 2.92 2.02
C ASP A 38 15.00 3.89 3.16
N ALA A 39 16.16 4.55 3.02
CA ALA A 39 16.65 5.52 3.99
C ALA A 39 15.74 6.75 4.14
N GLN A 40 14.92 7.08 3.12
CA GLN A 40 14.02 8.24 3.18
C GLN A 40 12.71 7.94 3.89
N TRP A 41 12.30 6.67 3.96
CA TRP A 41 11.14 6.25 4.73
C TRP A 41 11.39 6.32 6.25
N ASN A 42 12.62 6.09 6.72
CA ASN A 42 13.05 6.26 8.12
C ASN A 42 11.94 5.96 9.18
N CYS A 43 11.49 4.70 9.25
CA CYS A 43 10.55 4.26 10.28
C CYS A 43 11.03 4.62 11.69
N GLU A 44 10.08 4.80 12.61
CA GLU A 44 10.42 4.88 14.03
C GLU A 44 11.21 3.63 14.47
N PRO A 45 12.28 3.78 15.28
CA PRO A 45 13.12 2.66 15.72
C PRO A 45 12.36 1.44 16.25
N PRO A 46 11.36 1.57 17.16
CA PRO A 46 10.65 0.39 17.67
C PRO A 46 9.82 -0.32 16.60
N VAL A 47 9.25 0.42 15.64
CA VAL A 47 8.52 -0.17 14.51
C VAL A 47 9.49 -0.92 13.60
N ARG A 48 10.65 -0.32 13.33
CA ARG A 48 11.68 -0.91 12.49
C ARG A 48 12.23 -2.22 13.07
N GLU A 49 12.52 -2.25 14.36
CA GLU A 49 12.96 -3.47 15.07
C GLU A 49 11.91 -4.57 14.99
N ARG A 50 10.64 -4.22 15.20
CA ARG A 50 9.53 -5.18 15.11
C ARG A 50 9.32 -5.71 13.69
N LEU A 51 9.49 -4.87 12.67
CA LEU A 51 9.49 -5.29 11.26
C LEU A 51 10.68 -6.20 10.92
N HIS A 52 11.87 -5.96 11.49
CA HIS A 52 13.02 -6.87 11.35
C HIS A 52 12.75 -8.22 12.00
N ALA A 53 12.18 -8.26 13.20
CA ALA A 53 11.78 -9.50 13.86
C ALA A 53 10.77 -10.28 13.02
N LEU A 54 9.75 -9.60 12.47
CA LEU A 54 8.79 -10.19 11.56
C LEU A 54 9.43 -10.79 10.31
N MET A 55 10.38 -10.08 9.69
CA MET A 55 11.10 -10.59 8.54
C MET A 55 11.85 -11.89 8.86
N GLY A 56 12.44 -11.99 10.06
CA GLY A 56 13.08 -13.22 10.55
C GLY A 56 12.08 -14.36 10.76
N HIS A 57 10.90 -14.07 11.29
CA HIS A 57 9.86 -15.07 11.48
C HIS A 57 9.31 -15.57 10.14
N LEU A 58 9.13 -14.67 9.16
CA LEU A 58 8.65 -15.05 7.83
C LEU A 58 9.68 -15.85 7.03
N SER A 59 10.97 -15.57 7.19
CA SER A 59 12.03 -16.36 6.55
C SER A 59 12.17 -17.75 7.18
N VAL A 60 12.00 -17.87 8.50
CA VAL A 60 12.06 -19.16 9.22
C VAL A 60 10.78 -19.98 9.03
N ALA A 61 9.61 -19.35 9.02
CA ALA A 61 8.33 -20.03 8.78
C ALA A 61 8.22 -20.63 7.36
N ALA A 62 8.95 -20.08 6.39
CA ALA A 62 9.09 -20.70 5.06
C ALA A 62 9.85 -22.04 5.11
N SER A 63 10.65 -22.27 6.16
CA SER A 63 11.44 -23.49 6.39
C SER A 63 10.92 -24.41 7.50
N SER A 64 10.00 -23.93 8.36
CA SER A 64 9.57 -24.61 9.58
C SER A 64 8.09 -24.38 9.91
N THR A 65 7.45 -25.37 10.53
CA THR A 65 6.05 -25.32 11.03
C THR A 65 5.94 -24.70 12.44
N GLU A 66 6.76 -23.69 12.76
CA GLU A 66 6.77 -23.06 14.09
C GLU A 66 5.71 -21.95 14.21
N THR A 67 5.43 -21.56 15.46
CA THR A 67 4.50 -20.49 15.84
C THR A 67 4.74 -19.22 15.02
N GLY A 68 3.82 -18.95 14.10
CA GLY A 68 3.89 -17.79 13.22
C GLY A 68 3.65 -16.46 13.95
N PRO A 69 3.74 -15.33 13.23
CA PRO A 69 3.46 -14.01 13.78
C PRO A 69 2.04 -13.93 14.35
N CYS A 70 1.87 -13.17 15.44
CA CYS A 70 0.53 -12.94 15.98
C CYS A 70 -0.25 -11.94 15.12
N GLU A 71 -1.57 -11.88 15.30
CA GLU A 71 -2.45 -10.98 14.54
C GLU A 71 -2.02 -9.50 14.63
N SER A 72 -1.53 -9.06 15.80
CA SER A 72 -1.07 -7.68 15.98
C SER A 72 0.16 -7.35 15.14
N ASP A 73 1.01 -8.34 14.87
CA ASP A 73 2.20 -8.16 14.04
C ASP A 73 1.83 -8.09 12.55
N TRP A 74 0.84 -8.87 12.13
CA TRP A 74 0.27 -8.79 10.78
C TRP A 74 -0.43 -7.44 10.54
N ALA A 75 -1.19 -6.95 11.51
CA ALA A 75 -1.83 -5.65 11.43
C ALA A 75 -0.79 -4.52 11.33
N LEU A 76 0.28 -4.57 12.14
CA LEU A 76 1.38 -3.62 12.06
C LEU A 76 2.05 -3.64 10.69
N LEU A 77 2.35 -4.83 10.16
CA LEU A 77 2.97 -5.00 8.85
C LEU A 77 2.06 -4.41 7.76
N ALA A 78 0.79 -4.81 7.72
CA ALA A 78 -0.16 -4.31 6.72
C ALA A 78 -0.24 -2.77 6.73
N HIS A 79 -0.33 -2.17 7.91
CA HIS A 79 -0.39 -0.73 8.09
C HIS A 79 0.87 0.00 7.60
N GLU A 80 2.06 -0.49 7.96
CA GLU A 80 3.30 0.14 7.50
C GLU A 80 3.56 -0.07 6.01
N LEU A 81 3.15 -1.21 5.44
CA LEU A 81 3.24 -1.45 3.99
C LEU A 81 2.31 -0.51 3.21
N GLU A 82 1.07 -0.33 3.65
CA GLU A 82 0.12 0.59 3.02
C GLU A 82 0.68 2.02 2.98
N ARG A 83 1.19 2.48 4.12
CA ARG A 83 1.82 3.80 4.23
C ARG A 83 3.05 3.95 3.34
N TYR A 84 3.90 2.91 3.27
CA TYR A 84 5.09 2.93 2.42
C TYR A 84 4.74 2.96 0.93
N LEU A 85 3.70 2.24 0.51
CA LEU A 85 3.22 2.26 -0.87
C LEU A 85 2.66 3.65 -1.25
N ASP A 86 1.88 4.27 -0.36
CA ASP A 86 1.40 5.64 -0.58
C ASP A 86 2.54 6.65 -0.61
N PHE A 87 3.53 6.52 0.27
CA PHE A 87 4.76 7.32 0.23
C PHE A 87 5.48 7.23 -1.11
N ARG A 88 5.70 6.02 -1.64
CA ARG A 88 6.35 5.82 -2.95
C ARG A 88 5.55 6.46 -4.08
N ARG A 89 4.22 6.28 -4.04
CA ARG A 89 3.31 6.90 -5.01
C ARG A 89 3.40 8.42 -4.97
N LEU A 90 3.32 9.02 -3.78
CA LEU A 90 3.35 10.48 -3.62
C LEU A 90 4.71 11.06 -4.01
N ARG A 91 5.81 10.42 -3.60
CA ARG A 91 7.17 10.80 -4.01
C ARG A 91 7.33 10.83 -5.53
N HIS A 92 6.84 9.81 -6.21
CA HIS A 92 6.90 9.72 -7.66
C HIS A 92 6.06 10.83 -8.34
N LEU A 93 4.88 11.14 -7.80
CA LEU A 93 4.04 12.23 -8.32
C LEU A 93 4.72 13.60 -8.14
N GLU A 94 5.25 13.87 -6.95
CA GLU A 94 5.95 15.12 -6.66
C GLU A 94 7.22 15.30 -7.49
N ALA A 95 8.01 14.24 -7.68
CA ALA A 95 9.20 14.27 -8.53
C ALA A 95 8.82 14.63 -9.97
N ARG A 96 7.78 13.99 -10.52
CA ARG A 96 7.25 14.28 -11.86
C ARG A 96 6.74 15.72 -11.99
N LEU A 97 6.03 16.23 -10.99
CA LEU A 97 5.54 17.61 -10.99
C LEU A 97 6.69 18.64 -10.99
N ARG A 98 7.82 18.29 -10.38
CA ARG A 98 9.02 19.14 -10.34
C ARG A 98 9.98 18.88 -11.51
N GLY A 99 9.67 17.93 -12.40
CA GLY A 99 10.52 17.56 -13.53
C GLY A 99 11.85 16.94 -13.13
N CYS A 100 11.98 16.40 -11.91
CA CYS A 100 13.18 15.72 -11.43
C CYS A 100 12.98 14.19 -11.38
N GLY A 101 14.08 13.45 -11.36
CA GLY A 101 14.06 12.00 -11.16
C GLY A 101 13.69 11.63 -9.72
N ASP A 102 13.12 10.44 -9.52
CA ASP A 102 12.70 9.94 -8.21
C ASP A 102 13.85 9.94 -7.18
N THR A 103 15.09 9.73 -7.62
CA THR A 103 16.30 9.72 -6.77
C THR A 103 16.78 11.11 -6.38
N ASP A 104 16.55 12.10 -7.25
CA ASP A 104 17.02 13.47 -7.07
C ASP A 104 16.04 14.28 -6.20
N PHE A 105 14.79 13.82 -6.15
CA PHE A 105 13.79 14.40 -5.28
C PHE A 105 13.91 13.89 -3.85
N ARG A 106 14.30 14.79 -2.94
CA ARG A 106 14.32 14.51 -1.50
C ARG A 106 12.89 14.60 -0.95
N PHE A 107 12.31 13.45 -0.64
CA PHE A 107 11.00 13.34 -0.03
C PHE A 107 11.06 12.33 1.11
N THR A 108 10.90 12.80 2.34
CA THR A 108 11.04 11.96 3.54
C THR A 108 9.67 11.52 4.07
N ARG A 109 9.66 10.54 4.98
CA ARG A 109 8.43 10.17 5.71
C ARG A 109 7.81 11.33 6.46
N ALA A 110 8.60 12.29 6.94
CA ALA A 110 8.08 13.49 7.60
C ALA A 110 7.30 14.37 6.61
N ASP A 111 7.82 14.53 5.38
CA ASP A 111 7.16 15.28 4.31
C ASP A 111 5.85 14.59 3.91
N TRP A 112 5.86 13.27 3.73
CA TRP A 112 4.65 12.49 3.48
C TRP A 112 3.62 12.65 4.60
N HIS A 113 4.05 12.53 5.86
CA HIS A 113 3.15 12.70 6.99
C HIS A 113 2.54 14.10 7.03
N ALA A 114 3.34 15.14 6.76
CA ALA A 114 2.86 16.52 6.65
C ALA A 114 1.82 16.67 5.53
N SER A 115 2.04 16.06 4.36
CA SER A 115 1.06 16.03 3.26
C SER A 115 -0.24 15.34 3.69
N ARG A 116 -0.17 14.18 4.36
CA ARG A 116 -1.37 13.47 4.85
C ARG A 116 -2.16 14.29 5.87
N VAL A 117 -1.47 15.00 6.76
CA VAL A 117 -2.11 15.91 7.74
C VAL A 117 -2.77 17.09 7.04
N ALA A 118 -2.11 17.69 6.04
CA ALA A 118 -2.67 18.78 5.26
C ALA A 118 -3.92 18.36 4.47
N GLU A 119 -3.88 17.17 3.83
CA GLU A 119 -5.04 16.60 3.12
C GLU A 119 -6.21 16.36 4.07
N ALA A 120 -5.98 15.73 5.23
CA ALA A 120 -7.02 15.51 6.23
C ALA A 120 -7.63 16.83 6.75
N ALA A 121 -6.80 17.86 6.92
CA ALA A 121 -7.26 19.19 7.31
C ALA A 121 -8.13 19.85 6.23
N LEU A 122 -7.76 19.69 4.95
CA LEU A 122 -8.52 20.17 3.80
C LEU A 122 -9.86 19.44 3.69
N GLU A 123 -9.88 18.12 3.82
CA GLU A 123 -11.12 17.33 3.82
C GLU A 123 -12.05 17.70 4.98
N ALA A 124 -11.49 17.91 6.17
CA ALA A 124 -12.26 18.39 7.32
C ALA A 124 -12.83 19.79 7.06
N HIS A 125 -12.07 20.68 6.42
CA HIS A 125 -12.55 22.00 6.00
C HIS A 125 -13.67 21.87 4.96
N HIS A 126 -13.49 21.08 3.89
CA HIS A 126 -14.51 20.85 2.87
C HIS A 126 -15.80 20.26 3.44
N ARG A 127 -15.72 19.34 4.42
CA ARG A 127 -16.92 18.86 5.12
C ARG A 127 -17.63 20.01 5.86
N ARG A 128 -16.89 20.80 6.65
CA ARG A 128 -17.46 21.96 7.36
C ARG A 128 -18.10 22.97 6.42
N VAL A 129 -17.50 23.25 5.26
CA VAL A 129 -18.08 24.21 4.33
C VAL A 129 -19.15 23.62 3.44
N ARG A 130 -19.20 22.30 3.22
CA ARG A 130 -20.41 21.66 2.66
C ARG A 130 -21.60 21.79 3.61
N ASP A 131 -21.35 21.80 4.92
CA ASP A 131 -22.35 22.07 5.95
C ASP A 131 -22.62 23.58 6.14
N GLY A 132 -21.82 24.45 5.48
CA GLY A 132 -21.97 25.90 5.46
C GLY A 132 -22.20 26.41 4.03
N SER A 133 -22.24 27.72 3.86
CA SER A 133 -22.23 28.33 2.52
C SER A 133 -20.91 29.06 2.33
N TYR A 134 -20.23 28.83 1.19
CA TYR A 134 -19.12 29.70 0.75
C TYR A 134 -19.62 31.08 0.29
N VAL A 135 -20.94 31.28 0.17
CA VAL A 135 -21.51 32.56 -0.24
C VAL A 135 -21.39 33.54 0.93
N PRO A 136 -20.66 34.67 0.76
CA PRO A 136 -20.66 35.73 1.76
C PRO A 136 -22.10 36.20 1.98
N GLU A 137 -22.49 36.37 3.24
CA GLU A 137 -23.77 36.98 3.59
C GLU A 137 -23.89 38.32 2.82
N ALA A 138 -25.03 38.55 2.18
CA ALA A 138 -25.21 39.70 1.29
C ALA A 138 -24.97 40.99 2.07
N VAL A 139 -23.84 41.66 1.80
CA VAL A 139 -23.50 42.93 2.43
C VAL A 139 -24.57 43.95 2.02
N PRO A 140 -25.27 44.61 2.96
CA PRO A 140 -26.25 45.64 2.62
C PRO A 140 -25.53 46.79 1.91
N MET A 141 -25.78 46.94 0.61
CA MET A 141 -25.31 48.08 -0.16
C MET A 141 -26.07 49.33 0.29
N PHE A 142 -25.36 50.25 0.95
CA PHE A 142 -25.89 51.59 1.21
C PHE A 142 -25.94 52.37 -0.10
N ARG A 143 -27.13 52.82 -0.52
CA ARG A 143 -27.29 53.78 -1.62
C ARG A 143 -27.24 55.20 -1.05
N ILE A 144 -26.30 55.99 -1.56
CA ILE A 144 -26.23 57.43 -1.29
C ILE A 144 -27.19 58.12 -2.28
N HIS A 145 -28.13 58.90 -1.76
CA HIS A 145 -29.06 59.73 -2.53
C HIS A 145 -28.59 61.18 -2.53
#